data_AF-A0A4U0VWV6-F1
#
_entry.id   AF-A0A4U0VWV6-F1
#
_cell.length_a   1.000
_cell.length_b   1.000
_cell.length_c   1.000
_cell.angle_alpha   90.00
_cell.angle_beta   90.00
_cell.angle_gamma   90.00
#
_symmetry.space_group_name_H-M   'P 1'
#
loop_
_entity.id
_entity.type
_entity.pdbx_description
1 polymer ?
#
loop_
_entity_poly.entity_id
_entity_poly.type
_entity_poly.pdbx_seq_one_letter_code
_entity_poly.pdbx_strand_id
1 'polypeptide(L)'
;MVMMTATPFSVIPATPPLLRRPTLLLLLLLLAATTTTENPTRFRTLHEPLIRLNPVIIMTRPTPCIIDTDPGVDDVLAILLALSSPDLVVVAITLTHGNCTLASAADNLKKLFYALENEIKLGPEQEVKKRYPNIDPEWRKRHGAGPIEVYLGSEGPIEGKPVTAKYFHGKDGLGDSTTRHPDIVPPPSHHSDLYTLHLSTPALEGVQSLLARHEPGSIAYVALGPLTSLARLHRESAAAPLAGGGSATSVLNQFSVILSMGGAVDHPGNTSPVAEFNFYADPYAAQTIFALALPHLYILPLDLTSYLVLPFSLYQSAVDPTFADTTHPSDPTTEGKRPLVHFTSSFLERTREIMRSFGSEMMEQHDPTVVYALMDWARSHESLRGSNELSEAGDKGALAPGWEWRHVDFEVETTGTITRGMLVQDHRQSSQSATSMTAQTGLTNRAEAIEALDIAEVESHRAEGDETRAEADLRRRRSGARVVCKAPTNERLQRDLVKSIWGVDV
;
A
#
# COMPACT_ATOMS: atom_id res chain seq x y z
N MET A 1 -8.48 17.46 -73.57
CA MET A 1 -7.70 18.72 -73.44
C MET A 1 -6.84 18.56 -72.19
N VAL A 2 -5.57 18.12 -72.24
CA VAL A 2 -4.36 18.77 -72.83
C VAL A 2 -4.14 20.13 -72.16
N MET A 3 -3.03 20.51 -71.49
CA MET A 3 -1.67 19.99 -71.29
C MET A 3 -1.05 20.68 -70.06
N MET A 4 -0.29 19.97 -69.21
CA MET A 4 1.18 20.08 -68.97
C MET A 4 1.81 21.47 -68.78
N THR A 5 2.58 21.63 -67.70
CA THR A 5 4.04 21.93 -67.73
C THR A 5 4.70 21.47 -66.41
N ALA A 6 6.00 21.20 -66.47
CA ALA A 6 6.74 20.27 -65.60
C ALA A 6 7.96 20.90 -64.89
N THR A 7 8.31 20.31 -63.72
CA THR A 7 9.67 20.08 -63.11
C THR A 7 10.60 21.27 -62.76
N PRO A 8 11.54 21.17 -61.78
CA PRO A 8 12.36 19.97 -61.49
C PRO A 8 12.73 19.63 -60.03
N PHE A 9 13.28 18.41 -59.93
CA PHE A 9 13.97 17.76 -58.81
C PHE A 9 15.17 18.57 -58.27
N SER A 10 15.41 18.49 -56.97
CA SER A 10 16.77 18.57 -56.40
C SER A 10 16.89 17.80 -55.07
N VAL A 11 17.62 16.69 -55.16
CA VAL A 11 18.68 16.18 -54.26
C VAL A 11 18.57 16.42 -52.74
N ILE A 12 18.51 15.28 -52.03
CA ILE A 12 18.70 15.05 -50.59
C ILE A 12 20.09 15.53 -50.12
N PRO A 13 20.18 16.11 -48.91
CA PRO A 13 21.27 15.78 -48.01
C PRO A 13 20.79 15.25 -46.66
N ALA A 14 21.59 14.31 -46.14
CA ALA A 14 21.42 13.50 -44.95
C ALA A 14 21.00 14.27 -43.68
N THR A 15 20.08 13.67 -42.93
CA THR A 15 19.84 13.96 -41.52
C THR A 15 21.05 13.55 -40.66
N PRO A 16 21.57 14.41 -39.78
CA PRO A 16 22.58 14.00 -38.80
C PRO A 16 21.91 13.23 -37.64
N PRO A 17 22.62 12.27 -37.02
CA PRO A 17 22.04 11.42 -35.99
C PRO A 17 21.84 12.17 -34.67
N LEU A 18 20.75 11.81 -33.98
CA LEU A 18 20.45 12.14 -32.59
C LEU A 18 21.61 11.71 -31.67
N LEU A 19 22.40 12.67 -31.21
CA LEU A 19 23.38 12.46 -30.15
C LEU A 19 22.68 12.36 -28.79
N ARG A 20 22.63 11.12 -28.29
CA ARG A 20 22.40 10.79 -26.88
C ARG A 20 23.41 11.55 -26.01
N ARG A 21 22.94 12.22 -24.96
CA ARG A 21 23.80 12.83 -23.93
C ARG A 21 24.21 11.78 -22.89
N PRO A 22 25.51 11.54 -22.71
CA PRO A 22 26.06 11.30 -21.37
C PRO A 22 27.35 12.09 -21.21
N THR A 23 27.32 13.29 -20.64
CA THR A 23 28.56 13.99 -20.24
C THR A 23 28.27 15.11 -19.24
N LEU A 24 27.98 14.73 -17.99
CA LEU A 24 28.09 15.66 -16.85
C LEU A 24 29.17 15.24 -15.84
N LEU A 25 29.84 14.09 -16.06
CA LEU A 25 30.84 13.55 -15.12
C LEU A 25 32.30 13.92 -15.46
N LEU A 26 32.57 14.56 -16.60
CA LEU A 26 33.93 14.85 -17.06
C LEU A 26 34.37 16.32 -16.90
N LEU A 27 33.55 17.19 -16.30
CA LEU A 27 33.90 18.60 -16.09
C LEU A 27 34.51 18.88 -14.70
N LEU A 28 34.49 17.92 -13.78
CA LEU A 28 35.01 18.07 -12.40
C LEU A 28 36.47 17.63 -12.22
N LEU A 29 37.10 17.02 -13.22
CA LEU A 29 38.47 16.48 -13.13
C LEU A 29 39.55 17.34 -13.80
N LEU A 30 39.20 18.51 -14.37
CA LEU A 30 40.13 19.35 -15.14
C LEU A 30 40.47 20.71 -14.50
N LEU A 31 40.20 20.88 -13.19
CA LEU A 31 40.47 22.12 -12.45
C LEU A 31 41.54 21.98 -11.35
N ALA A 32 42.40 20.96 -11.42
CA ALA A 32 43.47 20.73 -10.46
C ALA A 32 44.81 20.41 -11.12
N ALA A 33 45.32 21.27 -11.99
CA ALA A 33 46.72 21.22 -12.41
C ALA A 33 47.19 22.51 -13.10
N THR A 34 47.53 23.55 -12.34
CA THR A 34 48.54 24.55 -12.73
C THR A 34 48.94 25.41 -11.52
N THR A 35 50.17 25.22 -11.01
CA THR A 35 51.15 26.29 -10.63
C THR A 35 52.31 25.74 -9.78
N THR A 36 53.48 25.62 -10.44
CA THR A 36 54.84 26.08 -10.05
C THR A 36 55.49 25.78 -8.68
N THR A 37 56.54 24.94 -8.73
CA THR A 37 57.96 25.10 -8.28
C THR A 37 58.34 25.62 -6.87
N GLU A 38 59.04 24.80 -6.06
CA GLU A 38 60.43 24.96 -5.53
C GLU A 38 60.70 24.24 -4.16
N ASN A 39 61.71 23.34 -4.17
CA ASN A 39 62.73 22.91 -3.16
C ASN A 39 62.51 22.86 -1.61
N PRO A 40 63.30 22.05 -0.85
CA PRO A 40 62.80 21.18 0.21
C PRO A 40 63.47 21.42 1.58
N THR A 41 62.73 21.53 2.68
CA THR A 41 63.33 21.28 4.00
C THR A 41 62.29 20.91 5.06
N ARG A 42 62.73 19.99 5.94
CA ARG A 42 62.18 19.59 7.26
C ARG A 42 61.22 18.39 7.28
N PHE A 43 61.83 17.25 7.59
CA PHE A 43 61.19 16.14 8.31
C PHE A 43 60.56 16.64 9.62
N ARG A 44 59.24 16.44 9.76
CA ARG A 44 58.56 16.20 11.02
C ARG A 44 57.33 15.33 10.74
N THR A 45 57.31 14.18 11.40
CA THR A 45 56.18 13.24 11.57
C THR A 45 54.85 13.96 11.79
N LEU A 46 53.78 13.51 11.12
CA LEU A 46 52.41 13.43 11.66
C LEU A 46 51.52 12.58 10.73
N HIS A 47 50.55 11.92 11.36
CA HIS A 47 49.68 10.82 10.94
C HIS A 47 48.85 11.01 9.64
N GLU A 48 48.42 9.86 9.12
CA GLU A 48 47.44 9.57 8.04
C GLU A 48 46.44 10.69 7.68
N PRO A 49 46.11 10.86 6.38
CA PRO A 49 45.00 11.72 6.01
C PRO A 49 43.66 10.98 6.23
N LEU A 50 42.97 11.38 7.30
CA LEU A 50 41.52 11.26 7.43
C LEU A 50 40.84 11.94 6.22
N ILE A 51 40.49 11.16 5.21
CA ILE A 51 39.46 11.55 4.26
C ILE A 51 38.14 11.47 5.01
N ARG A 52 37.74 12.58 5.66
CA ARG A 52 36.34 12.79 6.03
C ARG A 52 35.56 12.97 4.74
N LEU A 53 35.01 11.88 4.22
CA LEU A 53 33.87 11.96 3.33
C LEU A 53 32.76 12.63 4.13
N ASN A 54 32.44 13.89 3.81
CA ASN A 54 31.17 14.47 4.22
C ASN A 54 30.09 13.49 3.74
N PRO A 55 29.16 13.05 4.61
CA PRO A 55 28.00 12.35 4.12
C PRO A 55 27.27 13.33 3.22
N VAL A 56 27.31 13.09 1.91
CA VAL A 56 26.30 13.61 1.01
C VAL A 56 25.02 12.99 1.54
N ILE A 57 24.25 13.75 2.32
CA ILE A 57 22.87 13.44 2.59
C ILE A 57 22.23 13.48 1.20
N ILE A 58 22.11 12.33 0.56
CA ILE A 58 21.23 12.15 -0.58
C ILE A 58 19.85 12.42 0.03
N MET A 59 19.37 13.66 -0.09
CA MET A 59 17.98 13.95 0.20
C MET A 59 17.16 13.18 -0.83
N THR A 60 16.76 11.95 -0.46
CA THR A 60 15.88 11.12 -1.27
C THR A 60 14.63 11.95 -1.52
N ARG A 61 14.28 12.15 -2.79
CA ARG A 61 13.02 12.81 -3.14
C ARG A 61 11.88 12.00 -2.51
N PRO A 62 10.85 12.66 -1.96
CA PRO A 62 9.66 11.97 -1.47
C PRO A 62 9.08 11.06 -2.57
N THR A 63 8.59 9.89 -2.17
CA THR A 63 8.03 8.89 -3.10
C THR A 63 6.59 9.26 -3.46
N PRO A 64 6.25 9.45 -4.75
CA PRO A 64 4.87 9.57 -5.19
C PRO A 64 4.08 8.30 -4.86
N CYS A 65 2.91 8.43 -4.23
CA CYS A 65 2.08 7.28 -3.91
C CYS A 65 0.59 7.50 -4.21
N ILE A 66 -0.08 6.41 -4.58
CA ILE A 66 -1.53 6.29 -4.71
C ILE A 66 -2.04 5.49 -3.51
N ILE A 67 -3.10 5.99 -2.87
CA ILE A 67 -3.81 5.29 -1.79
C ILE A 67 -5.18 4.86 -2.33
N ASP A 68 -5.40 3.57 -2.48
CA ASP A 68 -6.68 2.95 -2.83
C ASP A 68 -7.37 2.43 -1.58
N THR A 69 -8.52 2.99 -1.24
CA THR A 69 -9.09 2.91 0.12
C THR A 69 -10.61 3.06 0.07
N ASP A 70 -11.28 2.66 1.15
CA ASP A 70 -12.72 2.68 1.34
C ASP A 70 -13.07 3.31 2.69
N PRO A 71 -12.73 4.60 2.89
CA PRO A 71 -12.42 5.19 4.19
C PRO A 71 -13.35 4.79 5.33
N GLY A 72 -12.90 3.80 6.09
CA GLY A 72 -13.35 3.38 7.40
C GLY A 72 -12.61 4.10 8.53
N VAL A 73 -12.59 3.49 9.72
CA VAL A 73 -12.02 4.10 10.93
C VAL A 73 -10.51 4.20 10.83
N ASP A 74 -9.86 3.10 10.50
CA ASP A 74 -8.42 2.93 10.40
C ASP A 74 -7.86 3.45 9.07
N ASP A 75 -8.61 3.37 7.96
CA ASP A 75 -8.27 4.05 6.70
C ASP A 75 -8.05 5.55 6.91
N VAL A 76 -8.93 6.22 7.68
CA VAL A 76 -8.83 7.66 7.95
C VAL A 76 -7.54 7.98 8.69
N LEU A 77 -7.12 7.14 9.64
CA LEU A 77 -5.84 7.29 10.33
C LEU A 77 -4.66 7.00 9.40
N ALA A 78 -4.78 6.04 8.49
CA ALA A 78 -3.77 5.74 7.49
C ALA A 78 -3.57 6.91 6.51
N ILE A 79 -4.65 7.54 6.04
CA ILE A 79 -4.60 8.74 5.21
C ILE A 79 -3.94 9.89 5.98
N LEU A 80 -4.34 10.15 7.23
CA LEU A 80 -3.71 11.18 8.07
C LEU A 80 -2.20 10.94 8.24
N LEU A 81 -1.82 9.70 8.52
CA LEU A 81 -0.42 9.30 8.64
C LEU A 81 0.34 9.54 7.33
N ALA A 82 -0.22 9.16 6.18
CA ALA A 82 0.39 9.40 4.87
C ALA A 82 0.53 10.89 4.58
N LEU A 83 -0.49 11.69 4.88
CA LEU A 83 -0.46 13.14 4.70
C LEU A 83 0.59 13.83 5.59
N SER A 84 0.86 13.25 6.77
CA SER A 84 1.88 13.75 7.69
C SER A 84 3.32 13.42 7.29
N SER A 85 3.50 12.48 6.37
CA SER A 85 4.83 11.99 6.00
C SER A 85 5.53 12.94 5.02
N PRO A 86 6.76 13.43 5.34
CA PRO A 86 7.59 14.12 4.36
C PRO A 86 8.27 13.18 3.36
N ASP A 87 8.24 11.86 3.61
CA ASP A 87 8.84 10.84 2.74
C ASP A 87 7.94 10.45 1.57
N LEU A 88 6.66 10.85 1.62
CA LEU A 88 5.63 10.52 0.65
C LEU A 88 5.04 11.79 0.02
N VAL A 89 4.71 11.70 -1.27
CA VAL A 89 3.85 12.67 -1.97
C VAL A 89 2.59 11.91 -2.39
N VAL A 90 1.50 12.09 -1.67
CA VAL A 90 0.20 11.51 -2.03
C VAL A 90 -0.29 12.22 -3.29
N VAL A 91 -0.16 11.55 -4.44
CA VAL A 91 -0.55 12.10 -5.75
C VAL A 91 -2.02 11.86 -6.03
N ALA A 92 -2.56 10.74 -5.53
CA ALA A 92 -3.97 10.44 -5.65
C ALA A 92 -4.50 9.56 -4.51
N ILE A 93 -5.81 9.69 -4.28
CA ILE A 93 -6.62 8.80 -3.45
C ILE A 93 -7.72 8.23 -4.35
N THR A 94 -7.75 6.91 -4.50
CA THR A 94 -8.82 6.22 -5.21
C THR A 94 -9.77 5.60 -4.19
N LEU A 95 -11.07 5.82 -4.39
CA LEU A 95 -12.10 5.33 -3.49
C LEU A 95 -12.74 4.07 -4.05
N THR A 96 -12.93 3.05 -3.22
CA THR A 96 -13.60 1.80 -3.60
C THR A 96 -14.67 1.42 -2.58
N HIS A 97 -15.42 0.36 -2.87
CA HIS A 97 -16.31 -0.31 -1.92
C HIS A 97 -15.51 -1.17 -0.94
N GLY A 98 -16.09 -1.42 0.23
CA GLY A 98 -15.57 -2.35 1.23
C GLY A 98 -16.25 -2.14 2.57
N ASN A 99 -15.54 -1.61 3.56
CA ASN A 99 -16.01 -1.25 4.90
C ASN A 99 -17.34 -0.50 4.84
N CYS A 100 -17.42 0.45 3.92
CA CYS A 100 -18.63 1.18 3.59
C CYS A 100 -18.93 1.19 2.08
N THR A 101 -20.04 1.81 1.69
CA THR A 101 -20.35 2.00 0.27
C THR A 101 -19.43 3.06 -0.33
N LEU A 102 -19.24 3.05 -1.64
CA LEU A 102 -18.42 4.06 -2.33
C LEU A 102 -18.88 5.51 -2.03
N ALA A 103 -20.20 5.72 -1.89
CA ALA A 103 -20.76 7.02 -1.51
C ALA A 103 -20.35 7.42 -0.08
N SER A 104 -20.44 6.51 0.88
CA SER A 104 -19.99 6.73 2.25
C SER A 104 -18.48 6.97 2.33
N ALA A 105 -17.68 6.21 1.57
CA ALA A 105 -16.24 6.40 1.43
C ALA A 105 -15.90 7.82 0.96
N ALA A 106 -16.61 8.31 -0.07
CA ALA A 106 -16.45 9.68 -0.56
C ALA A 106 -16.85 10.73 0.48
N ASP A 107 -17.94 10.50 1.22
CA ASP A 107 -18.37 11.42 2.27
C ASP A 107 -17.43 11.41 3.48
N ASN A 108 -16.84 10.28 3.84
CA ASN A 108 -15.85 10.18 4.92
C ASN A 108 -14.55 10.89 4.55
N LEU A 109 -14.10 10.77 3.30
CA LEU A 109 -12.97 11.54 2.80
C LEU A 109 -13.23 13.05 2.88
N LYS A 110 -14.44 13.51 2.51
CA LYS A 110 -14.83 14.93 2.66
C LYS A 110 -14.78 15.39 4.12
N LYS A 111 -15.31 14.59 5.07
CA LYS A 111 -15.24 14.90 6.50
C LYS A 111 -13.80 15.03 6.99
N LEU A 112 -12.91 14.12 6.57
CA LEU A 112 -11.49 14.16 6.89
C LEU A 112 -10.83 15.47 6.42
N PHE A 113 -10.98 15.82 5.14
CA PHE A 113 -10.40 17.07 4.63
C PHE A 113 -11.05 18.31 5.25
N TYR A 114 -12.35 18.28 5.54
CA TYR A 114 -13.03 19.36 6.25
C TYR A 114 -12.45 19.55 7.67
N ALA A 115 -12.17 18.46 8.40
CA ALA A 115 -11.51 18.51 9.69
C ALA A 115 -10.08 19.07 9.60
N LEU A 116 -9.29 18.67 8.58
CA LEU A 116 -7.95 19.21 8.34
C LEU A 116 -7.97 20.70 8.00
N GLU A 117 -8.92 21.15 7.20
CA GLU A 117 -9.05 22.58 6.92
C GLU A 117 -9.43 23.39 8.14
N ASN A 118 -10.33 22.88 8.98
CA ASN A 118 -10.68 23.52 10.24
C ASN A 118 -9.49 23.52 11.20
N GLU A 119 -8.68 22.45 11.21
CA GLU A 119 -7.42 22.36 11.97
C GLU A 119 -6.43 23.45 11.53
N ILE A 120 -6.34 23.74 10.23
CA ILE A 120 -5.56 24.85 9.66
C ILE A 120 -6.15 26.21 10.07
N LYS A 121 -7.46 26.40 9.85
CA LYS A 121 -8.15 27.69 10.07
C LYS A 121 -8.13 28.12 11.54
N LEU A 122 -8.33 27.17 12.45
CA LEU A 122 -8.43 27.42 13.89
C LEU A 122 -7.11 27.20 14.62
N GLY A 123 -6.09 26.68 13.93
CA GLY A 123 -4.77 26.43 14.49
C GLY A 123 -3.66 27.33 13.96
N PRO A 124 -2.42 27.15 14.50
CA PRO A 124 -1.25 27.78 13.92
C PRO A 124 -0.98 27.16 12.54
N GLU A 125 -1.49 27.79 11.47
CA GLU A 125 -1.47 27.29 10.09
C GLU A 125 -0.10 26.70 9.68
N GLN A 126 0.99 27.38 10.02
CA GLN A 126 2.34 26.94 9.67
C GLN A 126 2.76 25.66 10.39
N GLU A 127 2.36 25.48 11.66
CA GLU A 127 2.65 24.24 12.39
C GLU A 127 1.81 23.07 11.86
N VAL A 128 0.56 23.33 11.47
CA VAL A 128 -0.30 22.32 10.84
C VAL A 128 0.23 21.90 9.48
N LYS A 129 0.62 22.86 8.62
CA LYS A 129 1.25 22.59 7.32
C LYS A 129 2.59 21.88 7.44
N LYS A 130 3.38 22.20 8.47
CA LYS A 130 4.62 21.49 8.77
C LYS A 130 4.36 20.05 9.22
N ARG A 131 3.29 19.82 10.00
CA ARG A 131 2.88 18.47 10.40
C ARG A 131 2.31 17.67 9.23
N TYR A 132 1.60 18.33 8.31
CA TYR A 132 0.96 17.74 7.14
C TYR A 132 1.53 18.36 5.84
N PRO A 133 2.77 18.03 5.45
CA PRO A 133 3.36 18.61 4.25
C PRO A 133 2.55 18.32 2.97
N ASN A 134 1.84 17.18 2.92
CA ASN A 134 1.02 16.80 1.77
C ASN A 134 -0.26 17.61 1.59
N ILE A 135 -0.60 18.52 2.51
CA ILE A 135 -1.72 19.47 2.32
C ILE A 135 -1.24 20.92 2.19
N ASP A 136 0.07 21.16 2.20
CA ASP A 136 0.67 22.46 1.90
C ASP A 136 0.87 22.62 0.38
N PRO A 137 0.12 23.51 -0.30
CA PRO A 137 0.23 23.69 -1.75
C PRO A 137 1.64 24.05 -2.22
N GLU A 138 2.39 24.85 -1.45
CA GLU A 138 3.75 25.25 -1.82
C GLU A 138 4.73 24.09 -1.67
N TRP A 139 4.57 23.27 -0.63
CA TRP A 139 5.36 22.04 -0.49
C TRP A 139 5.08 21.08 -1.64
N ARG A 140 3.81 20.80 -1.95
CA ARG A 140 3.42 19.90 -3.04
C ARG A 140 3.94 20.37 -4.39
N LYS A 141 3.81 21.67 -4.69
CA LYS A 141 4.31 22.27 -5.94
C LYS A 141 5.82 22.12 -6.09
N ARG A 142 6.60 22.28 -5.02
CA ARG A 142 8.05 22.03 -5.02
C ARG A 142 8.40 20.56 -5.33
N HIS A 143 7.49 19.64 -5.03
CA HIS A 143 7.63 18.21 -5.33
C HIS A 143 6.86 17.77 -6.59
N GLY A 144 6.42 18.72 -7.43
CA GLY A 144 5.80 18.42 -8.73
C GLY A 144 4.36 17.94 -8.65
N ALA A 145 3.68 18.16 -7.52
CA ALA A 145 2.27 17.78 -7.32
C ALA A 145 1.37 19.02 -7.17
N GLY A 146 0.19 18.97 -7.78
CA GLY A 146 -0.94 19.88 -7.51
C GLY A 146 -1.78 19.40 -6.32
N PRO A 147 -3.03 19.88 -6.15
CA PRO A 147 -3.98 19.29 -5.20
C PRO A 147 -4.08 17.76 -5.35
N ILE A 148 -4.41 17.05 -4.28
CA ILE A 148 -4.51 15.58 -4.31
C ILE A 148 -5.63 15.19 -5.28
N GLU A 149 -5.35 14.31 -6.25
CA GLU A 149 -6.39 13.86 -7.18
C GLU A 149 -7.23 12.76 -6.52
N VAL A 150 -8.55 12.94 -6.48
CA VAL A 150 -9.48 11.97 -5.90
C VAL A 150 -10.36 11.40 -6.99
N TYR A 151 -10.41 10.08 -7.08
CA TYR A 151 -11.20 9.38 -8.08
C TYR A 151 -12.15 8.36 -7.45
N LEU A 152 -13.34 8.23 -8.03
CA LEU A 152 -14.33 7.24 -7.63
C LEU A 152 -14.10 5.94 -8.42
N GLY A 153 -13.92 4.84 -7.70
CA GLY A 153 -13.69 3.50 -8.23
C GLY A 153 -14.96 2.66 -8.26
N SER A 154 -14.84 1.42 -7.81
CA SER A 154 -15.92 0.43 -7.96
C SER A 154 -16.92 0.47 -6.82
N GLU A 155 -18.21 0.34 -7.13
CA GLU A 155 -19.28 0.23 -6.11
C GLU A 155 -19.45 -1.19 -5.53
N GLY A 156 -18.74 -2.17 -6.08
CA GLY A 156 -18.82 -3.58 -5.69
C GLY A 156 -17.69 -4.41 -6.28
N PRO A 157 -17.61 -5.69 -5.90
CA PRO A 157 -16.53 -6.58 -6.33
C PRO A 157 -16.57 -6.81 -7.84
N ILE A 158 -15.45 -7.28 -8.41
CA ILE A 158 -15.38 -7.65 -9.83
C ILE A 158 -16.33 -8.82 -10.18
N GLU A 159 -16.66 -9.66 -9.20
CA GLU A 159 -17.64 -10.74 -9.32
C GLU A 159 -18.27 -11.07 -7.95
N GLY A 160 -19.52 -11.53 -7.97
CA GLY A 160 -20.27 -11.91 -6.77
C GLY A 160 -21.08 -10.75 -6.17
N LYS A 161 -21.53 -10.94 -4.93
CA LYS A 161 -22.37 -9.96 -4.22
C LYS A 161 -21.51 -9.01 -3.39
N PRO A 162 -21.82 -7.69 -3.36
CA PRO A 162 -21.18 -6.75 -2.46
C PRO A 162 -21.38 -7.15 -0.99
N VAL A 163 -20.34 -6.93 -0.19
CA VAL A 163 -20.33 -7.14 1.26
C VAL A 163 -19.79 -5.85 1.90
N THR A 164 -20.30 -5.49 3.08
CA THR A 164 -19.82 -4.31 3.83
C THR A 164 -19.58 -4.63 5.30
N ALA A 165 -18.59 -4.01 5.93
CA ALA A 165 -18.30 -4.14 7.37
C ALA A 165 -19.07 -3.16 8.27
N LYS A 166 -20.31 -2.79 7.88
CA LYS A 166 -21.17 -1.84 8.62
C LYS A 166 -21.40 -2.18 10.09
N TYR A 167 -21.27 -3.46 10.47
CA TYR A 167 -21.41 -3.89 11.86
C TYR A 167 -20.27 -3.32 12.74
N PHE A 168 -19.07 -3.19 12.18
CA PHE A 168 -17.89 -2.66 12.86
C PHE A 168 -17.77 -1.15 12.65
N HIS A 169 -17.93 -0.68 11.43
CA HIS A 169 -17.70 0.73 11.08
C HIS A 169 -18.94 1.63 11.18
N GLY A 170 -20.11 1.10 11.55
CA GLY A 170 -21.37 1.85 11.48
C GLY A 170 -21.92 1.93 10.05
N LYS A 171 -23.13 2.48 9.90
CA LYS A 171 -23.83 2.57 8.60
C LYS A 171 -23.12 3.50 7.62
N ASP A 172 -22.49 4.54 8.14
CA ASP A 172 -21.72 5.51 7.36
C ASP A 172 -20.25 5.13 7.18
N GLY A 173 -19.79 4.01 7.76
CA GLY A 173 -18.38 3.61 7.71
C GLY A 173 -17.46 4.32 8.69
N LEU A 174 -17.95 5.27 9.48
CA LEU A 174 -17.13 6.08 10.39
C LEU A 174 -17.80 6.23 11.76
N GLY A 175 -18.24 5.11 12.32
CA GLY A 175 -18.84 5.00 13.64
C GLY A 175 -20.22 5.66 13.76
N ASP A 176 -20.97 5.84 12.67
CA ASP A 176 -22.20 6.64 12.62
C ASP A 176 -21.98 8.13 12.98
N SER A 177 -20.74 8.62 12.82
CA SER A 177 -20.34 9.99 13.14
C SER A 177 -21.12 11.03 12.35
N THR A 178 -21.59 10.71 11.14
CA THR A 178 -22.48 11.58 10.34
C THR A 178 -23.74 11.97 11.11
N THR A 179 -24.29 11.06 11.91
CA THR A 179 -25.52 11.29 12.67
C THR A 179 -25.25 11.75 14.10
N ARG A 180 -24.17 11.27 14.73
CA ARG A 180 -23.81 11.62 16.10
C ARG A 180 -23.13 12.98 16.21
N HIS A 181 -22.38 13.38 15.18
CA HIS A 181 -21.59 14.60 15.11
C HIS A 181 -21.90 15.36 13.80
N PRO A 182 -23.05 16.03 13.70
CA PRO A 182 -23.41 16.76 12.48
C PRO A 182 -22.47 17.94 12.18
N ASP A 183 -21.72 18.43 13.17
CA ASP A 183 -20.76 19.53 13.06
C ASP A 183 -19.48 19.16 12.29
N ILE A 184 -19.10 17.87 12.23
CA ILE A 184 -17.98 17.41 11.39
C ILE A 184 -18.41 17.15 9.94
N VAL A 185 -19.71 17.21 9.64
CA VAL A 185 -20.24 17.01 8.29
C VAL A 185 -20.10 18.32 7.52
N PRO A 186 -19.31 18.36 6.43
CA PRO A 186 -19.18 19.59 5.66
C PRO A 186 -20.53 20.00 5.05
N PRO A 187 -20.88 21.30 5.05
CA PRO A 187 -22.10 21.77 4.41
C PRO A 187 -22.05 21.52 2.90
N PRO A 188 -23.19 21.36 2.19
CA PRO A 188 -23.20 21.07 0.75
C PRO A 188 -22.48 22.11 -0.13
N SER A 189 -22.33 23.34 0.34
CA SER A 189 -21.59 24.42 -0.34
C SER A 189 -20.08 24.39 -0.09
N HIS A 190 -19.59 23.45 0.74
CA HIS A 190 -18.18 23.33 1.05
C HIS A 190 -17.44 22.74 -0.14
N HIS A 191 -16.35 23.41 -0.52
CA HIS A 191 -15.38 22.94 -1.48
C HIS A 191 -14.02 23.00 -0.81
N SER A 192 -13.20 21.97 -1.02
CA SER A 192 -11.85 21.90 -0.50
C SER A 192 -10.84 22.19 -1.60
N ASP A 193 -9.85 23.02 -1.29
CA ASP A 193 -8.72 23.30 -2.19
C ASP A 193 -7.57 22.29 -2.02
N LEU A 194 -7.68 21.38 -1.03
CA LEU A 194 -6.64 20.39 -0.71
C LEU A 194 -6.64 19.22 -1.69
N TYR A 195 -7.78 18.96 -2.33
CA TYR A 195 -7.96 17.86 -3.29
C TYR A 195 -8.89 18.26 -4.44
N THR A 196 -8.78 17.55 -5.56
CA THR A 196 -9.67 17.66 -6.72
C THR A 196 -10.45 16.36 -6.87
N LEU A 197 -11.78 16.39 -6.66
CA LEU A 197 -12.64 15.23 -6.90
C LEU A 197 -13.08 15.14 -8.36
N HIS A 198 -12.57 14.14 -9.07
CA HIS A 198 -12.85 13.91 -10.47
C HIS A 198 -14.11 13.05 -10.67
N LEU A 199 -15.29 13.66 -10.55
CA LEU A 199 -16.57 12.96 -10.69
C LEU A 199 -16.82 12.34 -12.08
N SER A 200 -16.20 12.90 -13.12
CA SER A 200 -16.38 12.47 -14.51
C SER A 200 -15.27 11.53 -15.01
N THR A 201 -14.27 11.22 -14.16
CA THR A 201 -13.16 10.34 -14.52
C THR A 201 -13.13 9.19 -13.52
N PRO A 202 -13.41 7.94 -13.95
CA PRO A 202 -13.29 6.78 -13.07
C PRO A 202 -11.87 6.60 -12.53
N ALA A 203 -11.74 5.97 -11.35
CA ALA A 203 -10.43 5.70 -10.74
C ALA A 203 -9.46 4.96 -11.66
N LEU A 204 -9.97 4.03 -12.47
CA LEU A 204 -9.16 3.32 -13.46
C LEU A 204 -8.46 4.27 -14.44
N GLU A 205 -9.22 5.16 -15.07
CA GLU A 205 -8.70 6.13 -16.04
C GLU A 205 -7.77 7.14 -15.36
N GLY A 206 -8.12 7.58 -14.15
CA GLY A 206 -7.28 8.44 -13.32
C GLY A 206 -5.90 7.82 -13.04
N VAL A 207 -5.88 6.56 -12.59
CA VAL A 207 -4.63 5.83 -12.32
C VAL A 207 -3.83 5.60 -13.61
N GLN A 208 -4.48 5.27 -14.73
CA GLN A 208 -3.80 5.14 -16.02
C GLN A 208 -3.17 6.46 -16.48
N SER A 209 -3.88 7.58 -16.30
CA SER A 209 -3.37 8.93 -16.59
C SER A 209 -2.16 9.27 -15.71
N LEU A 210 -2.21 8.95 -14.42
CA LEU A 210 -1.09 9.11 -13.49
C LEU A 210 0.12 8.27 -13.89
N LEU A 211 -0.08 6.99 -14.23
CA LEU A 211 1.00 6.13 -14.72
C LEU A 211 1.61 6.65 -16.01
N ALA A 212 0.80 7.18 -16.94
CA ALA A 212 1.28 7.68 -18.23
C ALA A 212 2.13 8.95 -18.13
N ARG A 213 1.94 9.77 -17.08
CA ARG A 213 2.62 11.06 -16.89
C ARG A 213 3.75 11.03 -15.86
N HIS A 214 3.97 9.88 -15.22
CA HIS A 214 5.09 9.63 -14.31
C HIS A 214 6.07 8.64 -14.94
N GLU A 215 7.33 8.68 -14.50
CA GLU A 215 8.31 7.68 -14.94
C GLU A 215 7.88 6.28 -14.48
N PRO A 216 7.97 5.24 -15.34
CA PRO A 216 7.67 3.88 -14.95
C PRO A 216 8.47 3.44 -13.72
N GLY A 217 7.81 2.76 -12.77
CA GLY A 217 8.44 2.31 -11.53
C GLY A 217 8.73 3.43 -10.53
N SER A 218 8.12 4.62 -10.68
CA SER A 218 8.30 5.75 -9.74
C SER A 218 7.16 5.94 -8.73
N ILE A 219 5.96 5.43 -9.02
CA ILE A 219 4.78 5.56 -8.14
C ILE A 219 4.65 4.31 -7.27
N ALA A 220 4.47 4.46 -5.97
CA ALA A 220 4.04 3.37 -5.07
C ALA A 220 2.51 3.26 -5.04
N TYR A 221 2.00 2.05 -4.88
CA TYR A 221 0.56 1.80 -4.74
C TYR A 221 0.25 1.14 -3.40
N VAL A 222 -0.70 1.70 -2.67
CA VAL A 222 -1.19 1.16 -1.40
C VAL A 222 -2.65 0.80 -1.56
N ALA A 223 -3.00 -0.47 -1.36
CA ALA A 223 -4.36 -0.95 -1.30
C ALA A 223 -4.74 -1.19 0.17
N LEU A 224 -5.58 -0.32 0.72
CA LEU A 224 -6.16 -0.42 2.07
C LEU A 224 -7.51 -1.12 2.06
N GLY A 225 -8.21 -1.06 0.91
CA GLY A 225 -9.47 -1.77 0.69
C GLY A 225 -9.35 -3.05 -0.14
N PRO A 226 -10.49 -3.61 -0.58
CA PRO A 226 -10.53 -4.75 -1.48
C PRO A 226 -9.77 -4.48 -2.79
N LEU A 227 -9.06 -5.48 -3.31
CA LEU A 227 -8.17 -5.40 -4.50
C LEU A 227 -8.88 -5.15 -5.85
N THR A 228 -10.16 -4.76 -5.81
CA THR A 228 -11.05 -4.53 -6.96
C THR A 228 -10.44 -3.57 -7.98
N SER A 229 -9.92 -2.43 -7.53
CA SER A 229 -9.31 -1.40 -8.39
C SER A 229 -8.11 -1.95 -9.16
N LEU A 230 -7.20 -2.64 -8.47
CA LEU A 230 -6.03 -3.27 -9.09
C LEU A 230 -6.42 -4.38 -10.09
N ALA A 231 -7.40 -5.22 -9.73
CA ALA A 231 -7.85 -6.31 -10.59
C ALA A 231 -8.49 -5.78 -11.88
N ARG A 232 -9.30 -4.72 -11.79
CA ARG A 232 -9.85 -4.02 -12.96
C ARG A 232 -8.77 -3.38 -13.81
N LEU A 233 -7.83 -2.68 -13.17
CA LEU A 233 -6.68 -2.07 -13.85
C LEU A 233 -5.89 -3.10 -14.66
N HIS A 234 -5.63 -4.28 -14.08
CA HIS A 234 -5.01 -5.37 -14.80
C HIS A 234 -5.86 -5.87 -15.99
N ARG A 235 -7.14 -6.21 -15.75
CA ARG A 235 -8.02 -6.81 -16.77
C ARG A 235 -8.29 -5.88 -17.96
N GLU A 236 -8.51 -4.61 -17.70
CA GLU A 236 -8.90 -3.64 -18.72
C GLU A 236 -7.70 -3.10 -19.50
N SER A 237 -6.51 -3.01 -18.87
CA SER A 237 -5.28 -2.69 -19.59
C SER A 237 -4.75 -3.86 -20.43
N ALA A 238 -5.03 -5.12 -20.05
CA ALA A 238 -4.68 -6.29 -20.86
C ALA A 238 -5.53 -6.43 -22.14
N ALA A 239 -6.73 -5.84 -22.16
CA ALA A 239 -7.62 -5.82 -23.33
C ALA A 239 -7.19 -4.82 -24.41
N ALA A 240 -6.28 -3.87 -24.10
CA ALA A 240 -5.71 -2.97 -25.07
C ALA A 240 -4.61 -3.69 -25.89
N PRO A 241 -4.66 -3.71 -27.23
CA PRO A 241 -3.61 -4.33 -28.04
C PRO A 241 -2.27 -3.65 -27.76
N LEU A 242 -1.30 -4.39 -27.21
CA LEU A 242 0.08 -3.93 -27.16
C LEU A 242 0.60 -3.82 -28.61
N ALA A 243 0.81 -2.60 -29.08
CA ALA A 243 1.51 -2.34 -30.32
C ALA A 243 2.97 -2.85 -30.18
N GLY A 244 3.22 -4.14 -30.47
CA GLY A 244 4.58 -4.69 -30.39
C GLY A 244 4.75 -6.19 -30.17
N GLY A 245 3.70 -7.01 -30.07
CA GLY A 245 3.84 -8.48 -30.14
C GLY A 245 4.69 -9.14 -29.04
N GLY A 246 4.94 -8.44 -27.92
CA GLY A 246 5.59 -9.01 -26.72
C GLY A 246 4.57 -9.69 -25.79
N SER A 247 5.03 -10.62 -24.96
CA SER A 247 4.23 -11.19 -23.86
C SER A 247 3.70 -10.04 -22.99
N ALA A 248 2.37 -9.94 -22.85
CA ALA A 248 1.73 -8.81 -22.20
C ALA A 248 2.12 -8.74 -20.72
N THR A 249 3.04 -7.85 -20.39
CA THR A 249 3.43 -7.56 -19.01
C THR A 249 2.33 -6.72 -18.37
N SER A 250 1.78 -7.17 -17.24
CA SER A 250 0.72 -6.45 -16.52
C SER A 250 1.10 -4.99 -16.28
N VAL A 251 0.16 -4.06 -16.49
CA VAL A 251 0.32 -2.63 -16.19
C VAL A 251 0.76 -2.38 -14.74
N LEU A 252 0.44 -3.32 -13.83
CA LEU A 252 0.82 -3.26 -12.42
C LEU A 252 2.34 -3.33 -12.19
N ASN A 253 3.13 -3.77 -13.18
CA ASN A 253 4.60 -3.71 -13.12
C ASN A 253 5.16 -2.28 -13.28
N GLN A 254 4.31 -1.30 -13.59
CA GLN A 254 4.72 0.11 -13.62
C GLN A 254 4.76 0.74 -12.21
N PHE A 255 4.25 0.08 -11.18
CA PHE A 255 4.39 0.53 -9.80
C PHE A 255 5.76 0.14 -9.24
N SER A 256 6.33 1.02 -8.42
CA SER A 256 7.59 0.81 -7.70
C SER A 256 7.49 -0.27 -6.62
N VAL A 257 6.33 -0.31 -5.94
CA VAL A 257 5.94 -1.28 -4.93
C VAL A 257 4.41 -1.26 -4.83
N ILE A 258 3.82 -2.42 -4.57
CA ILE A 258 2.40 -2.55 -4.23
C ILE A 258 2.33 -3.14 -2.82
N LEU A 259 1.76 -2.39 -1.89
CA LEU A 259 1.50 -2.87 -0.53
C LEU A 259 -0.01 -2.99 -0.34
N SER A 260 -0.47 -4.16 0.10
CA SER A 260 -1.90 -4.42 0.34
C SER A 260 -2.12 -4.79 1.80
N MET A 261 -3.06 -4.11 2.45
CA MET A 261 -3.67 -4.62 3.68
C MET A 261 -4.59 -5.76 3.28
N GLY A 262 -4.40 -6.93 3.89
CA GLY A 262 -5.39 -7.99 3.80
C GLY A 262 -4.83 -9.39 3.88
N GLY A 263 -5.77 -10.33 4.04
CA GLY A 263 -5.49 -11.75 4.19
C GLY A 263 -5.19 -12.18 5.62
N ALA A 264 -5.30 -13.48 5.82
CA ALA A 264 -4.91 -14.17 7.03
C ALA A 264 -4.26 -15.49 6.59
N VAL A 265 -3.00 -15.71 6.96
CA VAL A 265 -2.18 -16.82 6.46
C VAL A 265 -2.16 -17.95 7.48
N ASP A 266 -1.62 -17.67 8.65
CA ASP A 266 -1.55 -18.54 9.83
C ASP A 266 -2.29 -17.89 11.02
N HIS A 267 -3.30 -17.07 10.71
CA HIS A 267 -4.13 -16.32 11.65
C HIS A 267 -5.63 -16.57 11.38
N PRO A 268 -6.50 -16.55 12.40
CA PRO A 268 -7.95 -16.54 12.18
C PRO A 268 -8.39 -15.34 11.34
N GLY A 269 -9.48 -15.50 10.59
CA GLY A 269 -10.11 -14.37 9.91
C GLY A 269 -10.86 -13.45 10.87
N ASN A 270 -11.10 -12.21 10.44
CA ASN A 270 -11.90 -11.22 11.19
C ASN A 270 -13.34 -11.06 10.64
N THR A 271 -13.63 -11.62 9.46
CA THR A 271 -14.95 -11.55 8.82
C THR A 271 -15.64 -12.91 8.77
N SER A 272 -14.88 -13.94 8.39
CA SER A 272 -15.23 -15.34 8.64
C SER A 272 -14.16 -15.95 9.54
N PRO A 273 -14.35 -17.18 10.06
CA PRO A 273 -13.31 -17.84 10.85
C PRO A 273 -11.94 -17.95 10.16
N VAL A 274 -11.89 -17.85 8.83
CA VAL A 274 -10.68 -18.08 8.02
C VAL A 274 -10.32 -16.97 7.05
N ALA A 275 -11.16 -15.94 6.93
CA ALA A 275 -10.96 -14.87 5.95
C ALA A 275 -10.95 -13.48 6.60
N GLU A 276 -9.97 -12.71 6.17
CA GLU A 276 -9.86 -11.27 6.39
C GLU A 276 -10.85 -10.53 5.47
N PHE A 277 -11.36 -9.38 5.93
CA PHE A 277 -12.42 -8.61 5.29
C PHE A 277 -12.15 -8.20 3.84
N ASN A 278 -11.03 -7.56 3.53
CA ASN A 278 -10.72 -7.04 2.19
C ASN A 278 -10.72 -8.15 1.15
N PHE A 279 -10.12 -9.30 1.47
CA PHE A 279 -10.10 -10.45 0.56
C PHE A 279 -11.44 -11.21 0.58
N TYR A 280 -12.21 -11.17 1.65
CA TYR A 280 -13.59 -11.67 1.68
C TYR A 280 -14.55 -10.84 0.82
N ALA A 281 -14.37 -9.52 0.81
CA ALA A 281 -15.20 -8.56 0.09
C ALA A 281 -15.07 -8.71 -1.43
N ASP A 282 -13.84 -8.93 -1.93
CA ASP A 282 -13.60 -9.28 -3.34
C ASP A 282 -12.53 -10.39 -3.49
N PRO A 283 -12.91 -11.66 -3.27
CA PRO A 283 -11.97 -12.77 -3.36
C PRO A 283 -11.57 -13.06 -4.81
N TYR A 284 -12.39 -12.67 -5.79
CA TYR A 284 -12.06 -12.82 -7.20
C TYR A 284 -10.99 -11.82 -7.63
N ALA A 285 -11.04 -10.59 -7.11
CA ALA A 285 -9.98 -9.62 -7.32
C ALA A 285 -8.67 -10.10 -6.68
N ALA A 286 -8.73 -10.58 -5.43
CA ALA A 286 -7.58 -11.18 -4.75
C ALA A 286 -6.98 -12.34 -5.57
N GLN A 287 -7.81 -13.30 -6.00
CA GLN A 287 -7.38 -14.40 -6.86
C GLN A 287 -6.71 -13.90 -8.15
N THR A 288 -7.31 -12.90 -8.80
CA THR A 288 -6.78 -12.30 -10.03
C THR A 288 -5.39 -11.71 -9.81
N ILE A 289 -5.19 -10.98 -8.72
CA ILE A 289 -3.91 -10.31 -8.43
C ILE A 289 -2.83 -11.30 -8.02
N PHE A 290 -3.12 -12.25 -7.14
CA PHE A 290 -2.12 -13.21 -6.68
C PHE A 290 -1.70 -14.20 -7.76
N ALA A 291 -2.55 -14.49 -8.74
CA ALA A 291 -2.19 -15.29 -9.91
C ALA A 291 -1.15 -14.61 -10.83
N LEU A 292 -0.89 -13.30 -10.67
CA LEU A 292 0.09 -12.56 -11.46
C LEU A 292 1.53 -12.72 -10.96
N ALA A 293 1.74 -13.25 -9.76
CA ALA A 293 3.07 -13.44 -9.18
C ALA A 293 3.92 -12.15 -9.15
N LEU A 294 3.33 -11.00 -8.84
CA LEU A 294 4.06 -9.72 -8.93
C LEU A 294 5.23 -9.69 -7.93
N PRO A 295 6.48 -9.49 -8.36
CA PRO A 295 7.65 -9.55 -7.47
C PRO A 295 7.68 -8.39 -6.47
N HIS A 296 7.04 -7.28 -6.78
CA HIS A 296 6.96 -6.07 -5.95
C HIS A 296 5.63 -5.95 -5.18
N LEU A 297 4.84 -7.02 -5.11
CA LEU A 297 3.62 -7.09 -4.31
C LEU A 297 3.90 -7.69 -2.94
N TYR A 298 3.53 -6.94 -1.90
CA TYR A 298 3.56 -7.37 -0.52
C TYR A 298 2.18 -7.27 0.10
N ILE A 299 1.81 -8.30 0.88
CA ILE A 299 0.61 -8.25 1.72
C ILE A 299 1.00 -8.11 3.19
N LEU A 300 0.21 -7.33 3.92
CA LEU A 300 0.31 -7.16 5.36
C LEU A 300 -0.97 -7.76 5.97
N PRO A 301 -0.93 -9.06 6.35
CA PRO A 301 -2.10 -9.79 6.79
C PRO A 301 -2.44 -9.54 8.27
N LEU A 302 -3.54 -10.13 8.74
CA LEU A 302 -3.93 -10.15 10.16
C LEU A 302 -2.86 -10.77 11.06
N ASP A 303 -2.05 -11.72 10.54
CA ASP A 303 -0.89 -12.31 11.23
C ASP A 303 0.07 -11.26 11.79
N LEU A 304 0.12 -10.09 11.15
CA LEU A 304 0.94 -8.96 11.55
C LEU A 304 0.09 -7.87 12.20
N THR A 305 -0.96 -7.44 11.51
CA THR A 305 -1.67 -6.20 11.83
C THR A 305 -2.49 -6.27 13.09
N SER A 306 -3.03 -7.45 13.45
CA SER A 306 -3.82 -7.61 14.69
C SER A 306 -3.00 -7.45 15.98
N TYR A 307 -1.66 -7.51 15.88
CA TYR A 307 -0.76 -7.31 17.03
C TYR A 307 -0.20 -5.89 17.12
N LEU A 308 -0.42 -5.05 16.09
CA LEU A 308 -0.02 -3.66 16.07
C LEU A 308 -1.24 -2.83 16.46
N VAL A 309 -1.23 -2.30 17.68
CA VAL A 309 -2.44 -1.79 18.33
C VAL A 309 -2.23 -0.39 18.88
N LEU A 310 -3.30 0.41 18.90
CA LEU A 310 -3.41 1.67 19.62
C LEU A 310 -4.27 1.47 20.87
N PRO A 311 -3.69 1.44 22.08
CA PRO A 311 -4.47 1.40 23.30
C PRO A 311 -5.34 2.66 23.43
N PHE A 312 -6.63 2.50 23.71
CA PHE A 312 -7.52 3.65 23.92
C PHE A 312 -7.11 4.49 25.13
N SER A 313 -6.46 3.88 26.12
CA SER A 313 -5.86 4.60 27.25
C SER A 313 -4.68 5.50 26.85
N LEU A 314 -3.89 5.09 25.84
CA LEU A 314 -2.83 5.94 25.30
C LEU A 314 -3.44 7.12 24.55
N TYR A 315 -4.43 6.87 23.69
CA TYR A 315 -5.16 7.95 23.00
C TYR A 315 -5.80 8.92 24.01
N GLN A 316 -6.48 8.41 25.04
CA GLN A 316 -7.10 9.24 26.06
C GLN A 316 -6.07 10.07 26.86
N SER A 317 -4.96 9.46 27.28
CA SER A 317 -3.97 10.18 28.11
C SER A 317 -3.12 11.17 27.33
N ALA A 318 -2.79 10.86 26.06
CA ALA A 318 -1.89 11.68 25.25
C ALA A 318 -2.62 12.65 24.31
N VAL A 319 -3.71 12.22 23.68
CA VAL A 319 -4.36 12.97 22.60
C VAL A 319 -5.60 13.71 23.09
N ASP A 320 -6.49 12.99 23.79
CA ASP A 320 -7.77 13.56 24.22
C ASP A 320 -8.17 13.10 25.63
N PRO A 321 -7.85 13.88 26.68
CA PRO A 321 -8.21 13.56 28.06
C PRO A 321 -9.72 13.40 28.31
N THR A 322 -10.57 13.98 27.46
CA THR A 322 -12.03 13.84 27.57
C THR A 322 -12.59 12.71 26.72
N PHE A 323 -11.74 11.94 26.02
CA PHE A 323 -12.18 10.80 25.23
C PHE A 323 -12.83 9.72 26.10
N ALA A 324 -14.04 9.33 25.72
CA ALA A 324 -14.87 8.41 26.49
C ALA A 324 -15.50 7.34 25.58
N ASP A 325 -16.81 7.39 25.40
CA ASP A 325 -17.65 6.50 24.59
C ASP A 325 -18.86 7.28 24.05
N THR A 326 -19.76 6.64 23.29
CA THR A 326 -20.86 7.35 22.62
C THR A 326 -21.94 7.88 23.57
N THR A 327 -21.91 7.52 24.85
CA THR A 327 -22.80 8.10 25.88
C THR A 327 -22.30 9.45 26.40
N HIS A 328 -21.00 9.71 26.23
CA HIS A 328 -20.34 10.99 26.54
C HIS A 328 -19.56 11.45 25.31
N PRO A 329 -20.26 11.82 24.23
CA PRO A 329 -19.64 12.08 22.93
C PRO A 329 -18.70 13.28 22.98
N SER A 330 -17.67 13.26 22.12
CA SER A 330 -16.73 14.35 21.93
C SER A 330 -17.46 15.67 21.66
N ASP A 331 -17.06 16.72 22.37
CA ASP A 331 -17.66 18.05 22.27
C ASP A 331 -16.64 19.04 21.70
N PRO A 332 -16.90 19.64 20.50
CA PRO A 332 -15.98 20.58 19.87
C PRO A 332 -15.87 21.91 20.63
N THR A 333 -16.78 22.19 21.58
CA THR A 333 -16.75 23.41 22.41
C THR A 333 -15.89 23.28 23.66
N THR A 334 -15.38 22.07 23.94
CA THR A 334 -14.45 21.82 25.04
C THR A 334 -13.20 22.68 24.88
N GLU A 335 -12.82 23.38 25.94
CA GLU A 335 -11.65 24.27 25.92
C GLU A 335 -10.39 23.53 25.47
N GLY A 336 -9.69 24.09 24.48
CA GLY A 336 -8.47 23.50 23.92
C GLY A 336 -8.68 22.32 22.96
N LYS A 337 -9.93 21.90 22.70
CA LYS A 337 -10.23 20.84 21.73
C LYS A 337 -9.88 21.28 20.31
N ARG A 338 -8.92 20.57 19.70
CA ARG A 338 -8.53 20.77 18.30
C ARG A 338 -9.55 20.12 17.37
N PRO A 339 -9.92 20.73 16.22
CA PRO A 339 -10.84 20.14 15.25
C PRO A 339 -10.48 18.71 14.85
N LEU A 340 -9.20 18.42 14.62
CA LEU A 340 -8.76 17.09 14.24
C LEU A 340 -8.90 16.07 15.39
N VAL A 341 -8.65 16.49 16.62
CA VAL A 341 -8.85 15.65 17.82
C VAL A 341 -10.35 15.37 18.01
N HIS A 342 -11.20 16.39 17.86
CA HIS A 342 -12.64 16.20 17.90
C HIS A 342 -13.11 15.19 16.84
N PHE A 343 -12.65 15.36 15.59
CA PHE A 343 -12.95 14.45 14.50
C PHE A 343 -12.49 13.01 14.78
N THR A 344 -11.26 12.78 15.24
CA THR A 344 -10.79 11.42 15.54
C THR A 344 -11.50 10.81 16.74
N SER A 345 -11.73 11.56 17.81
CA SER A 345 -12.49 11.07 18.98
C SER A 345 -13.92 10.67 18.58
N SER A 346 -14.56 11.44 17.69
CA SER A 346 -15.94 11.22 17.27
C SER A 346 -16.19 9.80 16.76
N PHE A 347 -15.29 9.22 15.97
CA PHE A 347 -15.45 7.87 15.43
C PHE A 347 -14.78 6.80 16.30
N LEU A 348 -13.68 7.12 17.00
CA LEU A 348 -12.99 6.19 17.88
C LEU A 348 -13.83 5.78 19.10
N GLU A 349 -14.75 6.62 19.56
CA GLU A 349 -15.69 6.29 20.64
C GLU A 349 -16.48 5.01 20.32
N ARG A 350 -17.01 4.94 19.09
CA ARG A 350 -17.77 3.78 18.64
C ARG A 350 -16.87 2.56 18.44
N THR A 351 -15.69 2.76 17.87
CA THR A 351 -14.69 1.70 17.72
C THR A 351 -14.33 1.10 19.08
N ARG A 352 -14.13 1.94 20.10
CA ARG A 352 -13.86 1.49 21.46
C ARG A 352 -14.95 0.59 22.01
N GLU A 353 -16.22 0.99 21.88
CA GLU A 353 -17.35 0.16 22.33
C GLU A 353 -17.37 -1.21 21.66
N ILE A 354 -17.08 -1.26 20.37
CA ILE A 354 -17.06 -2.50 19.60
C ILE A 354 -15.90 -3.39 20.03
N MET A 355 -14.69 -2.83 20.16
CA MET A 355 -13.53 -3.57 20.66
C MET A 355 -13.75 -4.10 22.08
N ARG A 356 -14.43 -3.33 22.94
CA ARG A 356 -14.81 -3.79 24.29
C ARG A 356 -15.76 -4.98 24.26
N SER A 357 -16.65 -5.03 23.28
CA SER A 357 -17.54 -6.19 23.08
C SER A 357 -16.76 -7.47 22.71
N PHE A 358 -15.57 -7.32 22.13
CA PHE A 358 -14.62 -8.41 21.87
C PHE A 358 -13.62 -8.62 23.01
N GLY A 359 -13.74 -7.89 24.12
CA GLY A 359 -12.85 -8.01 25.28
C GLY A 359 -11.53 -7.25 25.16
N SER A 360 -11.43 -6.29 24.24
CA SER A 360 -10.24 -5.46 24.00
C SER A 360 -10.47 -3.98 24.36
N GLU A 361 -9.45 -3.32 24.91
CA GLU A 361 -9.39 -1.85 25.11
C GLU A 361 -8.36 -1.20 24.17
N MET A 362 -8.16 -1.80 23.01
CA MET A 362 -7.21 -1.33 22.00
C MET A 362 -7.82 -1.46 20.61
N MET A 363 -7.45 -0.54 19.73
CA MET A 363 -7.77 -0.61 18.31
C MET A 363 -6.63 -1.30 17.57
N GLU A 364 -6.93 -2.26 16.71
CA GLU A 364 -5.97 -2.86 15.78
C GLU A 364 -5.67 -1.86 14.65
N GLN A 365 -4.40 -1.64 14.34
CA GLN A 365 -3.95 -0.66 13.34
C GLN A 365 -3.69 -1.37 12.01
N HIS A 366 -4.73 -1.80 11.29
CA HIS A 366 -4.54 -2.51 10.02
C HIS A 366 -3.95 -1.60 8.95
N ASP A 367 -4.70 -0.59 8.52
CA ASP A 367 -4.29 0.28 7.42
C ASP A 367 -3.10 1.20 7.74
N PRO A 368 -2.99 1.79 8.95
CA PRO A 368 -1.81 2.58 9.30
C PRO A 368 -0.51 1.76 9.22
N THR A 369 -0.56 0.45 9.49
CA THR A 369 0.60 -0.44 9.37
C THR A 369 1.16 -0.45 7.95
N VAL A 370 0.29 -0.48 6.93
CA VAL A 370 0.71 -0.46 5.52
C VAL A 370 1.40 0.86 5.17
N VAL A 371 0.86 1.98 5.68
CA VAL A 371 1.47 3.30 5.48
C VAL A 371 2.82 3.41 6.20
N TYR A 372 2.97 2.86 7.40
CA TYR A 372 4.28 2.79 8.07
C TYR A 372 5.30 2.00 7.25
N ALA A 373 4.90 0.84 6.74
CA ALA A 373 5.75 0.02 5.89
C ALA A 373 6.18 0.79 4.63
N LEU A 374 5.27 1.55 4.02
CA LEU A 374 5.59 2.41 2.88
C LEU A 374 6.57 3.54 3.24
N MET A 375 6.36 4.23 4.37
CA MET A 375 7.24 5.30 4.84
C MET A 375 8.65 4.78 5.09
N ASP A 376 8.79 3.64 5.76
CA ASP A 376 10.09 3.01 6.01
C ASP A 376 10.73 2.48 4.71
N TRP A 377 9.94 1.95 3.78
CA TRP A 377 10.40 1.57 2.44
C TRP A 377 10.90 2.77 1.64
N ALA A 378 10.17 3.89 1.66
CA ALA A 378 10.55 5.12 0.96
C ALA A 378 11.88 5.69 1.48
N ARG A 379 12.13 5.58 2.79
CA ARG A 379 13.40 5.96 3.44
C ARG A 379 14.55 4.97 3.20
N SER A 380 14.25 3.75 2.78
CA SER A 380 15.26 2.71 2.57
C SER A 380 16.08 2.95 1.29
N HIS A 381 17.35 2.51 1.31
CA HIS A 381 18.25 2.61 0.17
C HIS A 381 17.75 1.74 -0.99
N GLU A 382 18.05 2.14 -2.24
CA GLU A 382 17.71 1.35 -3.43
C GLU A 382 18.16 -0.11 -3.34
N SER A 383 19.31 -0.39 -2.69
CA SER A 383 19.81 -1.75 -2.51
C SER A 383 18.95 -2.64 -1.59
N LEU A 384 18.08 -2.06 -0.77
CA LEU A 384 17.12 -2.77 0.08
C LEU A 384 15.74 -2.91 -0.57
N ARG A 385 15.47 -2.14 -1.64
CA ARG A 385 14.23 -2.28 -2.41
C ARG A 385 14.37 -3.62 -3.16
N GLY A 386 13.54 -4.59 -2.77
CA GLY A 386 13.69 -5.99 -3.15
C GLY A 386 13.89 -6.21 -4.65
N SER A 387 14.52 -7.32 -5.03
CA SER A 387 14.72 -7.66 -6.44
C SER A 387 13.38 -7.75 -7.17
N ASN A 388 13.37 -7.30 -8.44
CA ASN A 388 12.29 -7.54 -9.39
C ASN A 388 12.24 -9.01 -9.87
N GLU A 389 12.92 -9.91 -9.17
CA GLU A 389 12.89 -11.33 -9.42
C GLU A 389 11.67 -11.94 -8.74
N LEU A 390 11.05 -12.90 -9.43
CA LEU A 390 10.01 -13.73 -8.85
C LEU A 390 10.57 -14.42 -7.61
N SER A 391 9.88 -14.28 -6.49
CA SER A 391 10.18 -15.04 -5.28
C SER A 391 9.40 -16.35 -5.29
N GLU A 392 9.98 -17.40 -4.71
CA GLU A 392 9.38 -18.73 -4.59
C GLU A 392 9.17 -19.11 -3.11
N ALA A 393 8.37 -20.15 -2.86
CA ALA A 393 8.11 -20.66 -1.52
C ALA A 393 9.39 -20.84 -0.68
N GLY A 394 9.42 -20.21 0.49
CA GLY A 394 10.55 -20.28 1.42
C GLY A 394 11.53 -19.12 1.30
N ASP A 395 11.45 -18.31 0.24
CA ASP A 395 12.20 -17.07 0.13
C ASP A 395 11.83 -16.11 1.26
N LYS A 396 12.83 -15.36 1.72
CA LYS A 396 12.67 -14.35 2.76
C LYS A 396 13.47 -13.12 2.39
N GLY A 397 13.03 -11.98 2.87
CA GLY A 397 13.75 -10.74 2.72
C GLY A 397 13.29 -9.68 3.69
N ALA A 398 13.77 -8.46 3.45
CA ALA A 398 13.31 -7.28 4.16
C ALA A 398 12.64 -6.34 3.15
N LEU A 399 11.51 -5.76 3.54
CA LEU A 399 10.86 -4.66 2.82
C LEU A 399 11.58 -3.34 3.14
N ALA A 400 11.94 -3.17 4.41
CA ALA A 400 12.67 -2.03 4.97
C ALA A 400 13.28 -2.45 6.31
N PRO A 401 14.17 -1.65 6.94
CA PRO A 401 14.70 -1.98 8.27
C PRO A 401 13.58 -2.25 9.29
N GLY A 402 13.57 -3.45 9.87
CA GLY A 402 12.55 -3.91 10.83
C GLY A 402 11.31 -4.54 10.20
N TRP A 403 11.17 -4.52 8.87
CA TRP A 403 10.08 -5.13 8.13
C TRP A 403 10.57 -6.37 7.37
N GLU A 404 10.27 -7.56 7.87
CA GLU A 404 10.68 -8.83 7.24
C GLU A 404 9.49 -9.48 6.56
N TRP A 405 9.74 -10.14 5.43
CA TRP A 405 8.74 -10.87 4.67
C TRP A 405 9.22 -12.29 4.35
N ARG A 406 8.25 -13.17 4.11
CA ARG A 406 8.45 -14.50 3.52
C ARG A 406 7.53 -14.68 2.33
N HIS A 407 7.96 -15.41 1.31
CA HIS A 407 7.04 -15.82 0.25
C HIS A 407 6.12 -16.93 0.77
N VAL A 408 4.85 -16.86 0.37
CA VAL A 408 3.86 -17.88 0.71
C VAL A 408 3.06 -18.22 -0.55
N ASP A 409 3.09 -19.49 -0.92
CA ASP A 409 2.25 -20.05 -1.97
C ASP A 409 0.85 -20.29 -1.40
N PHE A 410 -0.15 -19.72 -2.05
CA PHE A 410 -1.55 -19.95 -1.70
C PHE A 410 -2.46 -19.73 -2.91
N GLU A 411 -3.63 -20.36 -2.86
CA GLU A 411 -4.76 -20.04 -3.71
C GLU A 411 -5.81 -19.25 -2.91
N VAL A 412 -6.65 -18.46 -3.59
CA VAL A 412 -7.77 -17.79 -2.94
C VAL A 412 -9.04 -18.58 -3.19
N GLU A 413 -9.71 -19.02 -2.11
CA GLU A 413 -11.05 -19.61 -2.19
C GLU A 413 -12.09 -18.52 -2.43
N THR A 414 -12.87 -18.63 -3.52
CA THR A 414 -13.77 -17.54 -3.96
C THR A 414 -15.26 -17.80 -3.67
N THR A 415 -15.66 -19.06 -3.48
CA THR A 415 -17.07 -19.48 -3.50
C THR A 415 -17.54 -20.19 -2.23
N GLY A 416 -16.63 -20.73 -1.43
CA GLY A 416 -16.95 -21.48 -0.22
C GLY A 416 -17.85 -20.72 0.76
N THR A 417 -18.87 -21.37 1.30
CA THR A 417 -19.84 -20.71 2.20
C THR A 417 -19.20 -20.18 3.49
N ILE A 418 -18.21 -20.88 4.01
CA ILE A 418 -17.48 -20.52 5.24
C ILE A 418 -16.09 -19.96 4.90
N THR A 419 -15.50 -20.45 3.80
CA THR A 419 -14.09 -20.27 3.45
C THR A 419 -13.84 -19.26 2.34
N ARG A 420 -14.86 -18.57 1.82
CA ARG A 420 -14.70 -17.45 0.88
C ARG A 420 -13.66 -16.46 1.41
N GLY A 421 -12.72 -16.05 0.57
CA GLY A 421 -11.62 -15.13 0.89
C GLY A 421 -10.43 -15.77 1.62
N MET A 422 -10.49 -17.06 1.96
CA MET A 422 -9.39 -17.77 2.62
C MET A 422 -8.18 -17.89 1.68
N LEU A 423 -6.99 -17.68 2.23
CA LEU A 423 -5.73 -18.01 1.59
C LEU A 423 -5.40 -19.48 1.85
N VAL A 424 -5.69 -20.34 0.88
CA VAL A 424 -5.55 -21.79 0.98
C VAL A 424 -4.11 -22.20 0.66
N GLN A 425 -3.38 -22.65 1.69
CA GLN A 425 -2.01 -23.15 1.58
C GLN A 425 -1.99 -24.68 1.39
N ASP A 426 -1.20 -25.20 0.44
CA ASP A 426 -0.98 -26.64 0.29
C ASP A 426 0.24 -27.11 1.11
N HIS A 427 0.00 -27.53 2.36
CA HIS A 427 1.07 -28.03 3.22
C HIS A 427 1.55 -29.45 2.90
N ARG A 428 0.95 -30.17 1.94
CA ARG A 428 1.30 -31.57 1.63
C ARG A 428 2.71 -31.71 1.04
N GLN A 429 3.21 -30.67 0.37
CA GLN A 429 4.55 -30.65 -0.23
C GLN A 429 5.63 -30.09 0.70
N SER A 430 5.27 -29.54 1.87
CA SER A 430 6.26 -29.10 2.84
C SER A 430 6.99 -30.32 3.41
N SER A 431 8.33 -30.34 3.33
CA SER A 431 9.17 -31.40 3.92
C SER A 431 8.95 -31.58 5.44
N GLN A 432 8.26 -30.63 6.08
CA GLN A 432 7.84 -30.68 7.48
C GLN A 432 6.59 -31.53 7.73
N SER A 433 5.66 -31.68 6.77
CA SER A 433 4.43 -32.47 6.99
C SER A 433 4.68 -33.98 6.92
N ALA A 434 5.72 -34.41 6.20
CA ALA A 434 6.17 -35.80 6.18
C ALA A 434 6.90 -36.23 7.46
N THR A 435 7.55 -35.29 8.18
CA THR A 435 8.31 -35.55 9.41
C THR A 435 7.52 -35.26 10.69
N SER A 436 6.56 -34.34 10.66
CA SER A 436 5.77 -33.95 11.84
C SER A 436 4.73 -35.00 12.26
N MET A 437 3.97 -35.58 11.33
CA MET A 437 2.95 -36.58 11.69
C MET A 437 3.55 -37.92 12.13
N THR A 438 4.65 -38.34 11.51
CA THR A 438 5.40 -39.55 11.87
C THR A 438 6.10 -39.42 13.22
N ALA A 439 6.61 -38.23 13.55
CA ALA A 439 7.27 -37.99 14.84
C ALA A 439 6.29 -37.85 16.02
N GLN A 440 5.08 -37.31 15.81
CA GLN A 440 4.13 -37.08 16.91
C GLN A 440 3.16 -38.24 17.19
N THR A 441 2.78 -39.03 16.18
CA THR A 441 1.68 -40.00 16.36
C THR A 441 2.13 -41.46 16.36
N GLY A 442 3.36 -41.75 15.90
CA GLY A 442 3.81 -43.13 15.72
C GLY A 442 2.97 -43.97 14.75
N LEU A 443 2.00 -43.36 14.05
CA LEU A 443 1.10 -44.05 13.12
C LEU A 443 1.77 -44.16 11.75
N THR A 444 2.20 -45.38 11.41
CA THR A 444 2.82 -45.77 10.13
C THR A 444 1.82 -45.88 8.97
N ASN A 445 0.52 -45.68 9.22
CA ASN A 445 -0.54 -45.97 8.25
C ASN A 445 -0.42 -45.25 6.90
N ARG A 446 0.27 -44.10 6.81
CA ARG A 446 0.46 -43.42 5.52
C ARG A 446 1.53 -44.10 4.66
N ALA A 447 2.57 -44.67 5.25
CA ALA A 447 3.58 -45.42 4.51
C ALA A 447 3.03 -46.77 4.03
N GLU A 448 2.30 -47.48 4.91
CA GLU A 448 1.62 -48.73 4.57
C GLU A 448 0.50 -48.53 3.55
N ALA A 449 -0.26 -47.43 3.62
CA ALA A 449 -1.27 -47.09 2.60
C ALA A 449 -0.65 -46.70 1.26
N ILE A 450 0.59 -46.20 1.24
CA ILE A 450 1.32 -45.90 0.00
C ILE A 450 1.92 -47.19 -0.59
N GLU A 451 2.39 -48.13 0.23
CA GLU A 451 2.83 -49.47 -0.21
C GLU A 451 1.68 -50.37 -0.69
N ALA A 452 0.47 -50.19 -0.14
CA ALA A 452 -0.72 -50.95 -0.53
C ALA A 452 -1.40 -50.45 -1.82
N LEU A 453 -0.98 -49.29 -2.34
CA LEU A 453 -1.45 -48.79 -3.61
C LEU A 453 -0.64 -49.45 -4.74
N ASP A 454 -1.33 -50.05 -5.71
CA ASP A 454 -0.68 -50.58 -6.91
C ASP A 454 -0.04 -49.40 -7.66
N ILE A 455 1.29 -49.31 -7.55
CA ILE A 455 2.08 -48.20 -8.10
C ILE A 455 1.81 -48.06 -9.60
N ALA A 456 1.55 -49.17 -10.30
CA ALA A 456 1.24 -49.15 -11.74
C ALA A 456 -0.14 -48.57 -12.05
N GLU A 457 -1.16 -48.82 -11.21
CA GLU A 457 -2.52 -48.28 -11.37
C GLU A 457 -2.58 -46.79 -10.97
N VAL A 458 -1.84 -46.41 -9.92
CA VAL A 458 -1.66 -45.00 -9.52
C VAL A 458 -0.85 -44.23 -10.56
N GLU A 459 0.18 -44.83 -11.16
CA GLU A 459 0.95 -44.20 -12.23
C GLU A 459 0.17 -44.12 -13.56
N SER A 460 -0.67 -45.12 -13.90
CA SER A 460 -1.54 -45.04 -15.09
C SER A 460 -2.62 -43.97 -14.94
N HIS A 461 -3.19 -43.80 -13.75
CA HIS A 461 -4.12 -42.71 -13.46
C HIS A 461 -3.44 -41.34 -13.28
N ARG A 462 -2.14 -41.30 -12.93
CA ARG A 462 -1.33 -40.06 -12.94
C ARG A 462 -1.05 -39.59 -14.37
N ALA A 463 -0.79 -40.51 -15.29
CA ALA A 463 -0.47 -40.20 -16.68
C ALA A 463 -1.66 -39.64 -17.49
N GLU A 464 -2.90 -40.00 -17.14
CA GLU A 464 -4.12 -39.55 -17.84
C GLU A 464 -4.50 -38.07 -17.61
N GLY A 465 -3.71 -37.31 -16.82
CA GLY A 465 -3.93 -35.88 -16.58
C GLY A 465 -2.65 -35.05 -16.48
N ASP A 466 -1.50 -35.57 -16.91
CA ASP A 466 -0.19 -35.01 -16.54
C ASP A 466 0.16 -33.70 -17.27
N GLU A 467 -0.29 -33.49 -18.52
CA GLU A 467 -0.08 -32.22 -19.23
C GLU A 467 -0.92 -31.07 -18.61
N THR A 468 -2.16 -31.35 -18.19
CA THR A 468 -3.03 -30.35 -17.52
C THR A 468 -2.66 -30.15 -16.06
N ARG A 469 -2.14 -31.18 -15.39
CA ARG A 469 -1.69 -31.10 -14.00
C ARG A 469 -0.33 -30.44 -13.85
N ALA A 470 0.62 -30.66 -14.76
CA ALA A 470 1.89 -29.94 -14.76
C ALA A 470 1.70 -28.44 -15.03
N GLU A 471 0.82 -28.05 -15.96
CA GLU A 471 0.43 -26.65 -16.14
C GLU A 471 -0.33 -26.09 -14.93
N ALA A 472 -1.26 -26.86 -14.33
CA ALA A 472 -1.95 -26.46 -13.12
C ALA A 472 -1.01 -26.33 -11.92
N ASP A 473 -0.03 -27.22 -11.79
CA ASP A 473 0.98 -27.19 -10.72
C ASP A 473 2.01 -26.08 -10.97
N LEU A 474 2.35 -25.77 -12.22
CA LEU A 474 3.16 -24.59 -12.57
C LEU A 474 2.39 -23.28 -12.32
N ARG A 475 1.06 -23.26 -12.54
CA ARG A 475 0.20 -22.13 -12.18
C ARG A 475 0.05 -21.99 -10.65
N ARG A 476 -0.12 -23.10 -9.92
CA ARG A 476 -0.15 -23.14 -8.45
C ARG A 476 1.16 -22.66 -7.82
N ARG A 477 2.30 -23.05 -8.40
CA ARG A 477 3.64 -22.58 -8.01
C ARG A 477 3.92 -21.12 -8.38
N ARG A 478 3.00 -20.44 -9.06
CA ARG A 478 3.09 -19.01 -9.40
C ARG A 478 2.09 -18.16 -8.63
N SER A 479 1.13 -18.73 -7.90
CA SER A 479 0.18 -17.95 -7.12
C SER A 479 0.64 -17.78 -5.68
N GLY A 480 0.64 -16.54 -5.21
CA GLY A 480 1.07 -16.21 -3.86
C GLY A 480 1.48 -14.76 -3.75
N ALA A 481 2.11 -14.41 -2.63
CA ALA A 481 2.64 -13.07 -2.41
C ALA A 481 3.81 -13.09 -1.42
N ARG A 482 4.58 -12.00 -1.40
CA ARG A 482 5.48 -11.71 -0.28
C ARG A 482 4.62 -11.29 0.92
N VAL A 483 4.59 -12.11 1.96
CA VAL A 483 3.81 -11.87 3.18
C VAL A 483 4.72 -11.23 4.22
N VAL A 484 4.41 -10.00 4.62
CA VAL A 484 5.15 -9.33 5.70
C VAL A 484 4.80 -10.00 7.02
N CYS A 485 5.81 -10.55 7.69
CA CYS A 485 5.66 -11.37 8.89
C CYS A 485 6.30 -10.74 10.14
N LYS A 486 6.99 -9.61 9.98
CA LYS A 486 7.57 -8.86 11.09
C LYS A 486 7.49 -7.36 10.79
N ALA A 487 7.21 -6.60 11.83
CA ALA A 487 7.23 -5.14 11.83
C ALA A 487 8.18 -4.63 12.93
N PRO A 488 8.54 -3.34 12.89
CA PRO A 488 9.07 -2.62 14.03
C PRO A 488 8.18 -2.76 15.28
N THR A 489 8.74 -2.51 16.44
CA THR A 489 8.07 -2.62 17.74
C THR A 489 6.80 -1.77 17.81
N ASN A 490 5.74 -2.31 18.42
CA ASN A 490 4.46 -1.62 18.59
C ASN A 490 4.62 -0.26 19.30
N GLU A 491 5.50 -0.15 20.30
CA GLU A 491 5.78 1.10 21.03
C GLU A 491 6.33 2.19 20.10
N ARG A 492 7.19 1.82 19.14
CA ARG A 492 7.69 2.75 18.12
C ARG A 492 6.52 3.26 17.28
N LEU A 493 5.70 2.34 16.75
CA LEU A 493 4.61 2.71 15.85
C LEU A 493 3.55 3.55 16.57
N GLN A 494 3.21 3.23 17.82
CA GLN A 494 2.31 4.04 18.67
C GLN A 494 2.82 5.47 18.86
N ARG A 495 4.09 5.62 19.27
CA ARG A 495 4.70 6.95 19.43
C ARG A 495 4.70 7.72 18.11
N ASP A 496 5.12 7.05 17.03
CA ASP A 496 5.19 7.67 15.72
C ASP A 496 3.78 8.06 15.23
N LEU A 497 2.72 7.29 15.51
CA LEU A 497 1.32 7.63 15.21
C LEU A 497 0.87 8.88 15.95
N VAL A 498 1.06 8.85 17.28
CA VAL A 498 0.59 9.90 18.17
C VAL A 498 1.24 11.24 17.82
N LYS A 499 2.54 11.20 17.53
CA LYS A 499 3.32 12.35 17.09
C LYS A 499 2.93 12.82 15.69
N SER A 500 2.75 11.91 14.74
CA SER A 500 2.53 12.29 13.34
C SER A 500 1.16 12.91 13.12
N ILE A 501 0.12 12.33 13.71
CA ILE A 501 -1.27 12.80 13.51
C ILE A 501 -1.58 13.97 14.45
N TRP A 502 -1.35 13.80 15.75
CA TRP A 502 -1.79 14.80 16.74
C TRP A 502 -0.67 15.72 17.23
N GLY A 503 0.59 15.47 16.87
CA GLY A 503 1.72 16.31 17.25
C GLY A 503 2.06 16.24 18.73
N VAL A 504 1.74 15.11 19.37
CA VAL A 504 2.01 14.86 20.79
C VAL A 504 3.21 13.93 20.91
N ASP A 505 4.16 14.29 21.78
CA ASP A 505 5.28 13.40 22.14
C ASP A 505 4.86 12.52 23.32
N VAL A 506 5.09 11.20 23.19
CA VAL A 506 4.77 10.17 24.19
C VAL A 506 5.96 9.27 24.50
#